data_AF-A0A395LWR4-F1
#
_entry.id   AF-A0A395LWR4-F1
#
_cell.length_a   1.000
_cell.length_b   1.000
_cell.length_c   1.000
_cell.angle_alpha   90.00
_cell.angle_beta   90.00
_cell.angle_gamma   90.00
#
_symmetry.space_group_name_H-M   'P 1'
#
loop_
_entity.id
_entity.type
_entity.pdbx_description
1 polymer ?
#
loop_
_entity_poly.entity_id
_entity_poly.type
_entity_poly.pdbx_seq_one_letter_code
_entity_poly.pdbx_strand_id
1 'polypeptide(L)'
;AGDWPLHVINAHYGKIFFMDEVMAVYRIHNLGVWSSMNHIEMLEKAAKLFEIVYEHLKIKSTLVSLVLFYRQLLKYYVGKRDVKKSLYYYIKLLLRDPFNTIKWSVSSALKICHRHLNLNVRIIRFTF
;
A
#
# COMPACT_ATOMS: atom_id res chain seq x y z
N ALA A 1 -6.40 13.97 -0.17
CA ALA A 1 -6.87 13.40 1.12
C ALA A 1 -6.23 14.19 2.26
N GLY A 2 -6.99 15.09 2.88
CA GLY A 2 -6.52 15.90 4.03
C GLY A 2 -7.34 15.66 5.30
N ASP A 3 -8.60 15.24 5.16
CA ASP A 3 -9.51 15.10 6.31
C ASP A 3 -9.25 13.82 7.12
N TRP A 4 -8.92 12.71 6.44
CA TRP A 4 -8.59 11.45 7.11
C TRP A 4 -7.52 11.59 8.22
N PRO A 5 -6.32 12.17 7.98
CA PRO A 5 -5.31 12.28 9.02
C PRO A 5 -5.76 13.21 10.15
N LEU A 6 -6.55 14.26 9.85
CA LEU A 6 -7.13 15.13 10.87
C LEU A 6 -8.06 14.34 11.81
N HIS A 7 -8.94 13.51 11.25
CA HIS A 7 -9.81 12.64 12.05
C HIS A 7 -9.05 11.57 12.81
N VAL A 8 -7.99 11.00 12.23
CA VAL A 8 -7.11 10.05 12.94
C VAL A 8 -6.44 10.72 14.14
N ILE A 9 -5.93 11.95 13.99
CA ILE A 9 -5.30 12.69 15.09
C ILE A 9 -6.32 13.01 16.18
N ASN A 10 -7.51 13.49 15.81
CA ASN A 10 -8.59 13.75 16.77
C ASN A 10 -9.01 12.47 17.51
N ALA A 11 -9.04 11.32 16.83
CA ALA A 11 -9.34 10.03 17.44
C ALA A 11 -8.20 9.50 18.32
N HIS A 12 -6.95 9.84 18.00
CA HIS A 12 -5.79 9.36 18.75
C HIS A 12 -5.63 10.10 20.09
N TYR A 13 -5.93 11.40 20.14
CA TYR A 13 -5.78 12.22 21.35
C TYR A 13 -7.09 12.59 22.04
N GLY A 14 -8.23 12.39 21.37
CA GLY A 14 -9.55 12.74 21.86
C GLY A 14 -10.49 11.54 21.94
N LYS A 15 -11.68 11.77 22.50
CA LYS A 15 -12.77 10.80 22.45
C LYS A 15 -13.50 10.95 21.12
N ILE A 16 -13.83 9.83 20.50
CA ILE A 16 -14.70 9.78 19.33
C ILE A 16 -16.01 9.10 19.70
N PHE A 17 -17.09 9.60 19.13
CA PHE A 17 -18.41 9.01 19.21
C PHE A 17 -18.84 8.62 17.80
N PHE A 18 -19.31 7.38 17.64
CA PHE A 18 -19.92 6.93 16.40
C PHE A 18 -21.42 7.22 16.49
N MET A 19 -21.94 8.03 15.56
CA MET A 19 -23.36 8.33 15.43
C MET A 19 -23.91 7.62 14.19
N ASP A 20 -24.82 6.68 14.41
CA ASP A 20 -25.41 5.84 13.35
C ASP A 20 -26.57 6.56 12.65
N GLU A 21 -26.29 7.75 12.12
CA GLU A 21 -27.25 8.59 11.39
C GLU A 21 -26.65 9.10 10.08
N VAL A 22 -27.50 9.30 9.06
CA VAL A 22 -27.07 9.84 7.77
C VAL A 22 -26.79 11.34 7.91
N MET A 23 -25.53 11.68 8.17
CA MET A 23 -25.08 13.06 8.40
C MET A 23 -24.57 13.81 7.18
N ALA A 24 -24.32 13.13 6.06
CA ALA A 24 -23.67 13.77 4.90
C ALA A 24 -24.08 13.12 3.57
N VAL A 25 -24.01 13.93 2.50
CA VAL A 25 -24.14 13.47 1.12
C VAL A 25 -22.78 13.61 0.43
N TYR A 26 -22.29 12.52 -0.16
CA TYR A 26 -21.05 12.54 -0.93
C TYR A 26 -21.24 13.23 -2.27
N ARG A 27 -20.48 14.29 -2.54
CA ARG A 27 -20.51 15.03 -3.82
C ARG A 27 -19.17 14.89 -4.53
N ILE A 28 -19.23 14.46 -5.79
CA ILE A 28 -18.07 14.43 -6.68
C ILE A 28 -18.15 15.66 -7.57
N HIS A 29 -17.15 16.53 -7.48
CA HIS A 29 -16.98 17.66 -8.37
C HIS A 29 -15.80 17.39 -9.32
N ASN A 30 -15.96 17.64 -10.63
CA ASN A 30 -14.91 17.40 -11.62
C ASN A 30 -13.66 18.29 -11.43
N LEU A 31 -13.79 19.40 -10.68
CA LEU A 31 -12.70 20.30 -10.31
C LEU A 31 -12.16 20.02 -8.89
N GLY A 32 -12.63 18.97 -8.23
CA GLY A 32 -12.10 18.56 -6.94
C GLY A 32 -10.66 18.09 -7.07
N VAL A 33 -9.79 18.54 -6.16
CA VAL A 33 -8.35 18.21 -6.18
C VAL A 33 -8.09 16.70 -6.21
N TRP A 34 -8.93 15.91 -5.53
CA TRP A 34 -8.78 14.45 -5.49
C TRP A 34 -9.38 13.75 -6.71
N SER A 35 -10.51 14.26 -7.21
CA SER A 35 -11.21 13.70 -8.37
C SER A 35 -10.54 14.05 -9.70
N SER A 36 -9.73 15.10 -9.75
CA SER A 36 -8.95 15.48 -10.94
C SER A 36 -7.66 14.66 -11.10
N MET A 37 -7.24 13.91 -10.09
CA MET A 37 -6.02 13.09 -10.13
C MET A 37 -6.29 11.74 -10.77
N ASN A 38 -5.29 11.20 -11.47
CA ASN A 38 -5.37 9.81 -11.89
C ASN A 38 -5.18 8.87 -10.68
N HIS A 39 -5.61 7.63 -10.83
CA HIS A 39 -5.59 6.65 -9.74
C HIS A 39 -4.19 6.43 -9.12
N ILE A 40 -3.12 6.50 -9.93
CA ILE A 40 -1.76 6.29 -9.46
C ILE A 40 -1.27 7.49 -8.66
N GLU A 41 -1.56 8.71 -9.10
CA GLU A 41 -1.27 9.93 -8.33
C GLU A 41 -1.98 9.91 -6.98
N MET A 42 -3.25 9.47 -6.95
CA MET A 42 -4.00 9.31 -5.71
C MET A 42 -3.31 8.29 -4.79
N LEU A 43 -2.87 7.14 -5.33
CA LEU A 43 -2.14 6.12 -4.57
C LEU A 43 -0.80 6.64 -4.04
N GLU A 44 -0.02 7.37 -4.84
CA GLU A 44 1.26 7.95 -4.41
C GLU A 44 1.05 8.95 -3.27
N LYS A 45 0.04 9.82 -3.38
CA LYS A 45 -0.31 10.77 -2.32
C LYS A 45 -0.84 10.09 -1.07
N ALA A 46 -1.67 9.05 -1.21
CA ALA A 46 -2.16 8.25 -0.09
C ALA A 46 -1.01 7.53 0.63
N ALA A 47 -0.09 6.90 -0.11
CA ALA A 47 1.08 6.25 0.45
C ALA A 47 1.95 7.22 1.25
N LYS A 48 2.23 8.40 0.69
CA LYS A 48 3.01 9.44 1.38
C LYS A 48 2.33 9.91 2.67
N LEU A 49 1.02 10.11 2.63
CA LEU A 49 0.25 10.52 3.80
C LEU A 49 0.27 9.47 4.91
N PHE A 50 0.02 8.20 4.56
CA PHE A 50 0.04 7.10 5.51
C PHE A 50 1.44 6.85 6.07
N GLU A 51 2.49 7.07 5.28
CA GLU A 51 3.87 7.04 5.78
C GLU A 51 4.09 8.09 6.87
N ILE A 52 3.68 9.34 6.64
CA ILE A 52 3.79 10.41 7.64
C ILE A 52 3.01 10.05 8.91
N VAL A 53 1.75 9.63 8.78
CA VAL A 53 0.91 9.28 9.93
C VAL A 53 1.49 8.09 10.70
N TYR A 54 1.95 7.05 10.00
CA TYR A 54 2.60 5.91 10.64
C TYR A 54 3.88 6.32 11.36
N GLU A 55 4.71 7.18 10.78
CA GLU A 55 5.95 7.61 11.43
C GLU A 55 5.72 8.34 12.74
N HIS A 56 4.64 9.12 12.86
CA HIS A 56 4.35 9.90 14.07
C HIS A 56 3.52 9.14 15.10
N LEU A 57 2.52 8.36 14.67
CA LEU A 57 1.55 7.72 15.57
C LEU A 57 1.79 6.22 15.78
N LYS A 58 2.63 5.58 14.96
CA LYS A 58 3.00 4.15 15.00
C LYS A 58 1.79 3.19 15.07
N ILE A 59 0.66 3.58 14.47
CA ILE A 59 -0.58 2.79 14.46
C ILE A 59 -0.42 1.58 13.53
N LYS A 60 -0.69 0.36 14.02
CA LYS A 60 -0.51 -0.88 13.24
C LYS A 60 -1.36 -0.93 11.96
N SER A 61 -2.60 -0.45 12.00
CA SER A 61 -3.49 -0.46 10.82
C SER A 61 -2.97 0.42 9.69
N THR A 62 -2.28 1.52 10.00
CA THR A 62 -1.71 2.41 8.98
C THR A 62 -0.51 1.77 8.28
N LEU A 63 0.29 0.96 9.00
CA LEU A 63 1.36 0.13 8.41
C LEU A 63 0.80 -0.85 7.38
N VAL A 64 -0.29 -1.55 7.71
CA VAL A 64 -0.92 -2.52 6.80
C VAL A 64 -1.39 -1.84 5.51
N SER A 65 -2.09 -0.71 5.63
CA SER A 65 -2.51 0.09 4.48
C SER A 65 -1.32 0.59 3.64
N LEU A 66 -0.25 1.05 4.31
CA LEU A 66 0.96 1.53 3.64
C LEU A 66 1.64 0.42 2.81
N VAL A 67 1.77 -0.78 3.38
CA VAL A 67 2.29 -1.97 2.68
C VAL A 67 1.44 -2.30 1.45
N LEU A 68 0.11 -2.22 1.56
CA LEU A 68 -0.80 -2.45 0.43
C LEU A 68 -0.62 -1.39 -0.67
N PHE A 69 -0.44 -0.12 -0.32
CA PHE A 69 -0.17 0.93 -1.30
C PHE A 69 1.16 0.71 -2.03
N TYR A 70 2.23 0.39 -1.31
CA TYR A 70 3.52 0.10 -1.93
C TYR A 70 3.47 -1.10 -2.87
N ARG A 71 2.70 -2.15 -2.54
CA ARG A 71 2.51 -3.30 -3.43
C ARG A 71 1.77 -2.93 -4.73
N GLN A 72 0.74 -2.08 -4.63
CA GLN A 72 0.00 -1.61 -5.80
C GLN A 72 0.88 -0.74 -6.70
N LEU A 73 1.61 0.21 -6.10
CA LEU A 73 2.54 1.09 -6.83
C LEU A 73 3.68 0.30 -7.48
N LEU A 74 4.27 -0.67 -6.76
CA LEU A 74 5.28 -1.56 -7.32
C LEU A 74 4.76 -2.33 -8.54
N LYS A 75 3.58 -2.95 -8.42
CA LYS A 75 2.95 -3.69 -9.53
C LYS A 75 2.72 -2.79 -10.75
N TYR A 76 2.24 -1.57 -10.53
CA TYR A 76 2.02 -0.60 -11.60
C TYR A 76 3.33 -0.20 -12.30
N TYR A 77 4.36 0.18 -11.55
CA TYR A 77 5.62 0.64 -12.13
C TYR A 77 6.43 -0.47 -12.79
N VAL A 78 6.32 -1.71 -12.30
CA VAL A 78 6.85 -2.90 -12.98
C VAL A 78 6.15 -3.09 -14.33
N GLY A 79 4.81 -2.95 -14.37
CA GLY A 79 4.03 -3.03 -15.61
C GLY A 79 4.39 -1.93 -16.62
N LYS A 80 4.67 -0.71 -16.14
CA LYS A 80 5.14 0.42 -16.95
C LYS A 80 6.63 0.33 -17.33
N ARG A 81 7.38 -0.66 -16.82
CA ARG A 81 8.83 -0.81 -16.98
C ARG A 81 9.65 0.38 -16.46
N ASP A 82 9.12 1.13 -15.50
CA ASP A 82 9.86 2.18 -14.81
C ASP A 82 10.70 1.56 -13.69
N VAL A 83 11.98 1.31 -14.00
CA VAL A 83 12.91 0.62 -13.10
C VAL A 83 13.18 1.46 -11.84
N LYS A 84 13.28 2.79 -11.97
CA LYS A 84 13.61 3.68 -10.85
C LYS A 84 12.52 3.64 -9.79
N LYS A 85 11.26 3.85 -10.21
CA LYS A 85 10.12 3.80 -9.27
C LYS A 85 9.85 2.39 -8.77
N SER A 86 10.04 1.36 -9.59
CA SER A 86 9.91 -0.04 -9.16
C SER A 86 10.89 -0.36 -8.03
N LEU A 87 12.17 -0.01 -8.20
CA LEU A 87 13.18 -0.22 -7.17
C LEU A 87 12.88 0.59 -5.91
N TYR A 88 12.46 1.84 -6.07
CA TYR A 88 12.06 2.70 -4.95
C TYR A 88 10.99 2.06 -4.06
N TYR A 89 9.87 1.60 -4.66
CA TYR A 89 8.80 0.96 -3.88
C TYR A 89 9.17 -0.42 -3.37
N TYR A 90 10.03 -1.16 -4.06
CA TYR A 90 10.55 -2.43 -3.57
C TYR A 90 11.39 -2.25 -2.31
N ILE A 91 12.30 -1.27 -2.29
CA ILE A 91 13.12 -0.94 -1.11
C ILE A 91 12.21 -0.49 0.05
N LYS A 92 11.24 0.38 -0.22
CA LYS A 92 10.26 0.80 0.78
C LYS A 92 9.49 -0.38 1.38
N LEU A 93 9.10 -1.36 0.57
CA LEU A 93 8.43 -2.56 1.04
C LEU A 93 9.35 -3.43 1.91
N LEU A 94 10.60 -3.62 1.48
CA LEU A 94 11.60 -4.40 2.21
C LEU A 94 11.91 -3.81 3.59
N LEU A 95 11.96 -2.49 3.72
CA LEU A 95 12.17 -1.81 5.01
C LEU A 95 11.00 -1.95 5.98
N ARG A 96 9.78 -2.20 5.50
CA ARG A 96 8.56 -2.24 6.33
C ARG A 96 8.06 -3.66 6.59
N ASP A 97 8.27 -4.56 5.64
CA ASP A 97 7.82 -5.94 5.69
C ASP A 97 8.86 -6.87 5.04
N PRO A 98 10.08 -6.99 5.63
CA PRO A 98 11.21 -7.67 5.02
C PRO A 98 10.92 -9.16 4.75
N PHE A 99 10.34 -9.86 5.73
CA PHE A 99 10.10 -11.29 5.64
C PHE A 99 9.14 -11.64 4.49
N ASN A 100 7.97 -10.99 4.43
CA ASN A 100 7.01 -11.28 3.36
C ASN A 100 7.48 -10.79 2.00
N THR A 101 8.24 -9.69 1.95
CA THR A 101 8.84 -9.18 0.70
C THR A 101 9.84 -10.18 0.14
N ILE A 102 10.78 -10.67 0.95
CA ILE A 102 11.76 -11.67 0.55
C ILE A 102 11.04 -12.96 0.14
N LYS A 103 10.08 -13.44 0.95
CA LYS A 103 9.29 -14.64 0.64
C LYS A 103 8.59 -14.51 -0.72
N TRP A 104 8.00 -13.36 -1.02
CA TRP A 104 7.34 -13.09 -2.30
C TRP A 104 8.33 -13.05 -3.47
N SER A 105 9.48 -12.39 -3.31
CA SER A 105 10.53 -12.32 -4.33
C SER A 105 11.11 -13.69 -4.65
N VAL A 106 11.43 -14.48 -3.63
CA VAL A 106 11.94 -15.86 -3.79
C VAL A 106 10.90 -16.74 -4.46
N SER A 107 9.63 -16.67 -4.05
CA SER A 107 8.55 -17.43 -4.70
C SER A 107 8.39 -17.07 -6.17
N SER A 108 8.54 -15.79 -6.52
CA SER A 108 8.45 -15.31 -7.89
C SER A 108 9.64 -15.78 -8.75
N ALA A 109 10.86 -15.70 -8.20
CA ALA A 109 12.06 -16.21 -8.85
C ALA A 109 11.98 -17.74 -9.09
N LEU A 110 11.56 -18.50 -8.08
CA LEU A 110 11.35 -19.95 -8.19
C LEU A 110 10.36 -20.30 -9.30
N LYS A 111 9.24 -19.56 -9.43
CA LYS A 111 8.28 -19.75 -10.52
C LYS A 111 8.88 -19.49 -11.89
N ILE A 112 9.71 -18.45 -12.03
CA ILE A 112 10.40 -18.13 -13.29
C ILE A 112 11.40 -19.24 -13.63
N CYS A 113 12.25 -19.65 -12.69
CA CYS A 113 13.20 -20.74 -12.89
C CYS A 113 12.50 -22.05 -13.26
N HIS A 114 11.40 -22.40 -12.57
CA HIS A 114 10.60 -23.58 -12.90
C HIS A 114 10.04 -23.51 -14.33
N ARG A 115 9.56 -22.33 -14.77
CA ARG A 115 9.02 -22.15 -16.13
C ARG A 115 10.09 -22.30 -17.21
N HIS A 116 11.33 -21.93 -16.93
CA HIS A 116 12.44 -22.05 -17.88
C HIS A 116 13.12 -23.42 -17.87
N LEU A 117 13.10 -24.15 -16.75
CA LEU A 117 13.83 -25.41 -16.59
C LEU A 117 12.96 -26.68 -16.74
N ASN A 118 11.64 -26.56 -16.92
CA ASN A 118 10.71 -27.72 -17.01
C ASN A 118 10.88 -28.75 -15.86
N LEU A 119 11.35 -28.31 -14.69
CA LEU A 119 11.62 -29.17 -13.55
C LEU A 119 10.32 -29.48 -12.79
N ASN A 120 9.83 -30.71 -12.86
CA ASN A 120 8.74 -31.23 -12.03
C ASN A 120 9.18 -31.31 -10.56
N VAL A 121 9.08 -30.22 -9.80
CA VAL A 121 9.33 -30.23 -8.35
C VAL A 121 8.08 -29.75 -7.61
N ARG A 122 7.49 -30.64 -6.80
CA ARG A 122 6.36 -30.33 -5.92
C ARG A 122 6.75 -29.19 -4.98
N ILE A 123 6.11 -28.03 -5.13
CA ILE A 123 6.29 -26.88 -4.24
C ILE A 123 5.91 -27.29 -2.82
N ILE A 124 6.90 -27.35 -1.92
CA ILE A 124 6.68 -27.57 -0.49
C ILE A 124 5.95 -26.33 0.05
N ARG A 125 4.67 -26.50 0.40
CA ARG A 125 3.90 -25.51 1.16
C ARG A 125 4.45 -25.48 2.58
N PHE A 126 5.22 -24.47 2.92
CA PHE A 126 5.51 -24.16 4.31
C PHE A 126 4.32 -23.38 4.91
N THR A 127 3.46 -24.12 5.61
CA THR A 127 2.48 -23.61 6.58
C THR A 127 3.17 -23.46 7.93
N PHE A 128 3.39 -22.23 8.38
CA PHE A 128 3.52 -21.83 9.77
C PHE A 128 2.97 -20.42 9.91
#